data_AF-A0A7S0HTT6-F1
#
_entry.id   AF-A0A7S0HTT6-F1
#
_cell.length_a   1.000
_cell.length_b   1.000
_cell.length_c   1.000
_cell.angle_alpha   90.00
_cell.angle_beta   90.00
_cell.angle_gamma   90.00
#
_symmetry.space_group_name_H-M   'P 1'
#
loop_
_entity.id
_entity.type
_entity.pdbx_description
1 polymer ?
#
loop_
_entity_poly.entity_id
_entity_poly.type
_entity_poly.pdbx_seq_one_letter_code
_entity_poly.pdbx_strand_id
1 'polypeptide(L)'
;MNPVLRRSARLLGFRGCSNTAGPVQVPTRLQLRRHAMTLAVPMFGFGVMDNLVMIQAGEAIDASIGVKLGLATMTSAAMGQIVSDVSGTLSGGAVEAIATSLGLPHAGLTRAQLGLRQVKVSGTLGAAVGVGCGCVVGMSCLLFMDLEKAERLKKKVELRTLYATLMEEGHKSIGAEHCALFLLDEPYDPKVEPKRAGEGGEGGGLGIFLTSLGWKGKEPTKQELDRTFKEIDVDQSSNVSSVELYQALRTQGWTAELGDVEAMIQAVCDSNSNSNSNSNS
;
A
#
# COMPACT_ATOMS: atom_id res chain seq x y z
N MET A 1 46.07 10.32 -43.19
CA MET A 1 45.33 10.99 -44.29
C MET A 1 44.87 9.93 -45.27
N ASN A 2 43.57 9.70 -45.39
CA ASN A 2 42.79 9.71 -46.65
C ASN A 2 41.42 9.03 -46.49
N PRO A 3 40.43 9.44 -47.30
CA PRO A 3 39.07 9.68 -46.85
C PRO A 3 38.10 8.87 -47.73
N VAL A 4 37.67 7.71 -47.24
CA VAL A 4 36.67 6.90 -47.93
C VAL A 4 35.54 6.69 -46.94
N LEU A 5 34.48 7.49 -47.08
CA LEU A 5 33.10 7.30 -46.56
C LEU A 5 32.34 8.63 -46.43
N ARG A 6 32.49 9.57 -47.39
CA ARG A 6 31.63 10.76 -47.52
C ARG A 6 31.03 10.90 -48.93
N ARG A 7 30.54 9.82 -49.51
CA ARG A 7 29.71 9.87 -50.72
C ARG A 7 28.71 8.71 -50.74
N SER A 8 27.49 8.96 -50.27
CA SER A 8 26.26 8.26 -50.69
C SER A 8 25.02 8.98 -50.15
N ALA A 9 24.87 10.25 -50.53
CA ALA A 9 23.64 11.01 -50.28
C ALA A 9 23.38 11.96 -51.45
N ARG A 10 23.17 11.40 -52.64
CA ARG A 10 22.50 12.10 -53.75
C ARG A 10 22.09 11.08 -54.81
N LEU A 11 20.88 11.28 -55.34
CA LEU A 11 20.20 10.54 -56.42
C LEU A 11 19.31 9.36 -55.99
N LEU A 12 18.17 9.69 -55.39
CA LEU A 12 16.90 9.13 -55.83
C LEU A 12 15.95 10.31 -56.05
N GLY A 13 15.67 10.57 -57.33
CA GLY A 13 14.85 11.68 -57.79
C GLY A 13 13.39 11.46 -57.41
N PHE A 14 12.86 12.37 -56.59
CA PHE A 14 11.42 12.58 -56.52
C PHE A 14 11.10 13.76 -57.45
N ARG A 15 10.47 13.45 -58.59
CA ARG A 15 9.80 14.43 -59.45
C ARG A 15 8.81 15.18 -58.56
N GLY A 16 9.09 16.46 -58.33
CA GLY A 16 8.16 17.36 -57.67
C GLY A 16 6.92 17.50 -58.54
N CYS A 17 5.82 16.89 -58.10
CA CYS A 17 4.49 17.36 -58.51
C CYS A 17 4.32 18.76 -57.95
N SER A 18 4.41 19.78 -58.80
CA SER A 18 3.83 21.10 -58.54
C SER A 18 2.33 20.93 -58.35
N ASN A 19 1.91 20.66 -57.11
CA ASN A 19 0.54 20.95 -56.70
C ASN A 19 0.48 22.46 -56.49
N THR A 20 -0.20 23.15 -57.40
CA THR A 20 -0.72 24.50 -57.20
C THR A 20 -1.78 24.47 -56.08
N ALA A 21 -1.34 24.29 -54.85
CA ALA A 21 -2.18 24.53 -53.68
C ALA A 21 -2.29 26.05 -53.51
N GLY A 22 -3.46 26.61 -53.79
CA GLY A 22 -3.78 27.99 -53.41
C GLY A 22 -3.52 28.21 -51.91
N PRO A 23 -3.35 29.47 -51.46
CA PRO A 23 -3.05 29.77 -50.07
C PRO A 23 -4.11 29.12 -49.16
N VAL A 24 -3.67 28.17 -48.33
CA VAL A 24 -4.54 27.45 -47.38
C VAL A 24 -5.19 28.48 -46.47
N GLN A 25 -6.51 28.60 -46.53
CA GLN A 25 -7.25 29.58 -45.76
C GLN A 25 -7.06 29.33 -44.27
N VAL A 26 -6.65 30.39 -43.54
CA VAL A 26 -6.42 30.31 -42.09
C VAL A 26 -7.73 29.98 -41.37
N PRO A 27 -7.76 28.97 -40.49
CA PRO A 27 -8.96 28.58 -39.79
C PRO A 27 -9.41 29.64 -38.79
N THR A 28 -10.73 29.75 -38.62
CA THR A 28 -11.33 30.72 -37.69
C THR A 28 -11.06 30.30 -36.24
N ARG A 29 -10.98 31.26 -35.31
CA ARG A 29 -10.80 31.00 -33.86
C ARG A 29 -11.85 30.02 -33.30
N LEU A 30 -13.08 30.06 -33.81
CA LEU A 30 -14.14 29.12 -33.45
C LEU A 30 -13.85 27.68 -33.91
N GLN A 31 -13.28 27.51 -35.10
CA GLN A 31 -12.88 26.19 -35.62
C GLN A 31 -11.70 25.62 -34.83
N LEU A 32 -10.74 26.46 -34.45
CA LEU A 32 -9.62 26.08 -33.58
C LEU A 32 -10.11 25.63 -32.19
N ARG A 33 -11.04 26.38 -31.57
CA ARG A 33 -11.64 26.01 -30.29
C ARG A 33 -12.43 24.70 -30.38
N ARG A 34 -13.25 24.52 -31.41
CA ARG A 34 -13.98 23.25 -31.63
C ARG A 34 -13.01 22.09 -31.79
N HIS A 35 -11.97 22.26 -32.60
CA HIS A 35 -10.93 21.24 -32.78
C HIS A 35 -10.21 20.89 -31.48
N ALA A 36 -9.85 21.89 -30.68
CA ALA A 36 -9.26 21.68 -29.36
C ALA A 36 -10.20 20.90 -28.44
N MET A 37 -11.50 21.21 -28.43
CA MET A 37 -12.50 20.49 -27.62
C MET A 37 -12.70 19.03 -28.07
N THR A 38 -12.70 18.77 -29.38
CA THR A 38 -12.78 17.39 -29.92
C THR A 38 -11.61 16.53 -29.45
N LEU A 39 -10.44 17.12 -29.21
CA LEU A 39 -9.26 16.42 -28.69
C LEU A 39 -9.17 16.44 -27.16
N ALA A 40 -9.70 17.47 -26.50
CA ALA A 40 -9.66 17.62 -25.05
C ALA A 40 -10.57 16.61 -24.35
N VAL A 41 -11.80 16.40 -24.84
CA VAL A 41 -12.79 15.54 -24.17
C VAL A 41 -12.37 14.06 -24.09
N PRO A 42 -11.89 13.42 -25.17
CA PRO A 42 -11.38 12.06 -25.10
C PRO A 42 -10.17 11.95 -24.17
N MET A 43 -9.28 12.96 -24.21
CA MET A 43 -8.08 13.03 -23.37
C MET A 43 -8.39 13.27 -21.88
N PHE A 44 -9.49 13.97 -21.58
CA PHE A 44 -10.01 14.07 -20.22
C PHE A 44 -10.47 12.70 -19.70
N GLY A 45 -11.24 11.95 -20.49
CA GLY A 45 -11.65 10.60 -20.12
C GLY A 45 -10.46 9.65 -19.91
N PHE A 46 -9.46 9.74 -20.79
CA PHE A 46 -8.19 9.04 -20.62
C PHE A 46 -7.51 9.41 -19.29
N GLY A 47 -7.33 10.70 -18.98
CA GLY A 47 -6.68 11.14 -17.73
C GLY A 47 -7.43 10.74 -16.45
N VAL A 48 -8.77 10.70 -16.49
CA VAL A 48 -9.58 10.20 -15.36
C VAL A 48 -9.33 8.70 -15.16
N MET A 49 -9.45 7.91 -16.23
CA MET A 49 -9.24 6.47 -16.18
C MET A 49 -7.80 6.14 -15.76
N ASP A 50 -6.82 6.90 -16.28
CA ASP A 50 -5.40 6.68 -16.02
C ASP A 50 -5.09 6.79 -14.52
N ASN A 51 -5.47 7.90 -13.90
CA ASN A 51 -5.23 8.07 -12.47
C ASN A 51 -6.05 7.10 -11.61
N LEU A 52 -7.26 6.73 -12.02
CA LEU A 52 -8.08 5.75 -11.30
C LEU A 52 -7.46 4.35 -11.30
N VAL A 53 -7.04 3.88 -12.47
CA VAL A 53 -6.45 2.55 -12.62
C VAL A 53 -5.07 2.50 -12.01
N MET A 54 -4.25 3.55 -12.17
CA MET A 54 -2.96 3.67 -11.51
C MET A 54 -3.07 3.51 -9.99
N ILE A 55 -4.01 4.21 -9.35
CA ILE A 55 -4.17 4.16 -7.88
C ILE A 55 -4.62 2.77 -7.44
N GLN A 56 -5.68 2.22 -8.03
CA GLN A 56 -6.20 0.92 -7.61
C GLN A 56 -5.24 -0.23 -7.93
N ALA A 57 -4.66 -0.25 -9.13
CA ALA A 57 -3.69 -1.26 -9.50
C ALA A 57 -2.41 -1.13 -8.67
N GLY A 58 -1.94 0.11 -8.43
CA GLY A 58 -0.78 0.39 -7.60
C GLY A 58 -0.94 -0.11 -6.17
N GLU A 59 -2.10 0.15 -5.55
CA GLU A 59 -2.42 -0.35 -4.21
C GLU A 59 -2.53 -1.88 -4.17
N ALA A 60 -3.19 -2.49 -5.15
CA ALA A 60 -3.30 -3.95 -5.24
C ALA A 60 -1.94 -4.64 -5.44
N ILE A 61 -1.07 -4.05 -6.27
CA ILE A 61 0.30 -4.55 -6.49
C ILE A 61 1.12 -4.37 -5.21
N ASP A 62 0.98 -3.25 -4.52
CA ASP A 62 1.70 -2.96 -3.29
C ASP A 62 1.33 -3.92 -2.16
N ALA A 63 0.03 -4.17 -1.97
CA ALA A 63 -0.48 -5.11 -0.98
C ALA A 63 -0.15 -6.58 -1.28
N SER A 64 0.16 -6.91 -2.53
CA SER A 64 0.44 -8.30 -2.96
C SER A 64 1.92 -8.54 -3.23
N ILE A 65 2.44 -8.01 -4.33
CA ILE A 65 3.83 -8.18 -4.78
C ILE A 65 4.77 -7.38 -3.89
N GLY A 66 4.38 -6.15 -3.53
CA GLY A 66 5.17 -5.27 -2.67
C GLY A 66 5.51 -5.91 -1.33
N VAL A 67 4.51 -6.48 -0.64
CA VAL A 67 4.73 -7.19 0.63
C VAL A 67 5.53 -8.48 0.45
N LYS A 68 5.29 -9.26 -0.62
CA LYS A 68 5.99 -10.54 -0.84
C LYS A 68 7.46 -10.39 -1.20
N LEU A 69 7.81 -9.34 -1.96
CA LEU A 69 9.16 -9.10 -2.46
C LEU A 69 9.88 -7.98 -1.68
N GLY A 70 9.25 -7.38 -0.67
CA GLY A 70 9.80 -6.26 0.09
C GLY A 70 10.07 -5.02 -0.77
N LEU A 71 9.23 -4.73 -1.76
CA LEU A 71 9.43 -3.60 -2.67
C LEU A 71 8.94 -2.30 -2.04
N ALA A 72 9.61 -1.20 -2.40
CA ALA A 72 9.17 0.14 -2.04
C ALA A 72 7.79 0.45 -2.63
N THR A 73 6.95 1.15 -1.86
CA THR A 73 5.61 1.61 -2.24
C THR A 73 5.60 2.38 -3.57
N MET A 74 6.65 3.17 -3.80
CA MET A 74 6.84 3.95 -5.03
C MET A 74 7.03 3.05 -6.27
N THR A 75 7.61 1.86 -6.11
CA THR A 75 7.75 0.89 -7.18
C THR A 75 6.39 0.33 -7.60
N SER A 76 5.52 0.04 -6.63
CA SER A 76 4.16 -0.41 -6.88
C SER A 76 3.33 0.65 -7.60
N ALA A 77 3.50 1.93 -7.24
CA ALA A 77 2.90 3.06 -7.96
C ALA A 77 3.39 3.15 -9.42
N ALA A 78 4.71 2.95 -9.65
CA ALA A 78 5.27 2.91 -11.00
C ALA A 78 4.71 1.75 -11.84
N MET A 79 4.50 0.57 -11.23
CA MET A 79 3.81 -0.54 -11.90
C MET A 79 2.35 -0.22 -12.19
N GLY A 80 1.67 0.49 -11.27
CA GLY A 80 0.33 1.02 -11.47
C GLY A 80 0.24 1.90 -12.72
N GLN A 81 1.21 2.80 -12.93
CA GLN A 81 1.27 3.63 -14.15
C GLN A 81 1.40 2.78 -15.42
N ILE A 82 2.26 1.75 -15.40
CA ILE A 82 2.43 0.86 -16.55
C ILE A 82 1.11 0.13 -16.89
N VAL A 83 0.44 -0.43 -15.87
CA VAL A 83 -0.84 -1.12 -16.04
C VAL A 83 -1.89 -0.16 -16.59
N SER A 84 -1.88 1.07 -16.09
CA SER A 84 -2.80 2.11 -16.50
C SER A 84 -2.60 2.54 -17.95
N ASP A 85 -1.37 2.81 -18.38
CA ASP A 85 -1.03 3.15 -19.77
C ASP A 85 -1.45 2.02 -20.75
N VAL A 86 -1.20 0.77 -20.36
CA VAL A 86 -1.64 -0.40 -21.14
C VAL A 86 -3.17 -0.45 -21.23
N SER A 87 -3.86 -0.24 -20.11
CA SER A 87 -5.33 -0.26 -20.09
C SER A 87 -5.94 0.89 -20.90
N GLY A 88 -5.35 2.08 -20.87
CA GLY A 88 -5.80 3.25 -21.59
C GLY A 88 -5.56 3.15 -23.10
N THR A 89 -4.43 2.56 -23.51
CA THR A 89 -4.16 2.28 -24.93
C THR A 89 -5.07 1.19 -25.49
N LEU A 90 -5.36 0.14 -24.72
CA LEU A 90 -6.33 -0.90 -25.10
C LEU A 90 -7.77 -0.38 -25.12
N SER A 91 -8.09 0.60 -24.28
CA SER A 91 -9.40 1.25 -24.20
C SER A 91 -9.60 2.35 -25.25
N GLY A 92 -8.69 2.50 -26.21
CA GLY A 92 -8.79 3.52 -27.27
C GLY A 92 -10.15 3.54 -27.97
N GLY A 93 -10.76 2.37 -28.19
CA GLY A 93 -12.12 2.26 -28.75
C GLY A 93 -13.24 2.72 -27.81
N ALA A 94 -13.09 2.60 -26.50
CA ALA A 94 -14.05 3.10 -25.51
C ALA A 94 -14.02 4.63 -25.43
N VAL A 95 -12.82 5.21 -25.51
CA VAL A 95 -12.61 6.66 -25.61
C VAL A 95 -13.24 7.21 -26.90
N GLU A 96 -13.13 6.49 -28.00
CA GLU A 96 -13.76 6.80 -29.28
C GLU A 96 -15.30 6.68 -29.22
N ALA A 97 -15.83 5.70 -28.49
CA ALA A 97 -17.26 5.54 -28.24
C ALA A 97 -17.84 6.65 -27.35
N ILE A 98 -17.09 7.13 -26.35
CA ILE A 98 -17.47 8.28 -25.52
C ILE A 98 -17.46 9.57 -26.36
N ALA A 99 -16.44 9.76 -27.20
CA ALA A 99 -16.36 10.90 -28.11
C ALA A 99 -17.55 10.94 -29.09
N THR A 100 -17.96 9.76 -29.58
CA THR A 100 -19.11 9.59 -30.48
C THR A 100 -20.43 9.81 -29.75
N SER A 101 -20.57 9.27 -28.53
CA SER A 101 -21.79 9.42 -27.71
C SER A 101 -22.02 10.85 -27.23
N LEU A 102 -20.97 11.64 -27.04
CA LEU A 102 -21.07 13.04 -26.62
C LEU A 102 -21.40 14.02 -27.76
N GLY A 103 -21.54 13.54 -29.01
CA GLY A 103 -21.96 14.37 -30.14
C GLY A 103 -21.04 15.56 -30.39
N LEU A 104 -19.73 15.38 -30.24
CA LEU A 104 -18.76 16.48 -30.26
C LEU A 104 -18.84 17.27 -31.59
N PRO A 105 -18.82 18.61 -31.53
CA PRO A 105 -19.00 19.46 -32.71
C PRO A 105 -17.88 19.24 -33.72
N HIS A 106 -18.25 18.86 -34.94
CA HIS A 106 -17.30 18.66 -36.02
C HIS A 106 -16.61 19.99 -36.36
N ALA A 107 -15.29 20.05 -36.22
CA ALA A 107 -14.53 21.29 -36.40
C ALA A 107 -14.51 21.80 -37.86
N GLY A 108 -14.99 21.00 -38.82
CA GLY A 108 -15.15 21.40 -40.23
C GLY A 108 -13.84 21.83 -40.89
N LEU A 109 -12.70 21.27 -40.44
CA LEU A 109 -11.37 21.57 -40.95
C LEU A 109 -11.06 20.69 -42.15
N THR A 110 -10.56 21.30 -43.23
CA THR A 110 -10.05 20.55 -44.38
C THR A 110 -8.73 19.85 -44.03
N ARG A 111 -8.38 18.77 -44.75
CA ARG A 111 -7.10 18.06 -44.54
C ARG A 111 -5.88 18.97 -44.68
N ALA A 112 -5.94 19.96 -45.57
CA ALA A 112 -4.88 20.96 -45.72
C ALA A 112 -4.77 21.87 -44.48
N GLN A 113 -5.88 22.23 -43.84
CA GLN A 113 -5.89 23.06 -42.63
C GLN A 113 -5.41 22.29 -41.39
N LEU A 114 -5.69 21.00 -41.25
CA LEU A 114 -5.15 20.16 -40.17
C LEU A 114 -3.61 20.10 -40.18
N GLY A 115 -2.99 20.32 -41.34
CA GLY A 115 -1.54 20.39 -41.48
C GLY A 115 -0.91 21.66 -40.88
N LEU A 116 -1.70 22.71 -40.65
CA LEU A 116 -1.20 24.01 -40.17
C LEU A 116 -0.70 23.91 -38.72
N ARG A 117 0.45 24.53 -38.45
CA ARG A 117 1.05 24.56 -37.11
C ARG A 117 0.10 25.12 -36.04
N GLN A 118 -0.70 26.13 -36.38
CA GLN A 118 -1.68 26.72 -35.47
C GLN A 118 -2.75 25.72 -35.03
N VAL A 119 -3.23 24.88 -35.96
CA VAL A 119 -4.24 23.85 -35.66
C VAL A 119 -3.63 22.75 -34.79
N LYS A 120 -2.42 22.30 -35.12
CA LYS A 120 -1.68 21.32 -34.33
C LYS A 120 -1.45 21.80 -32.90
N VAL A 121 -0.91 23.01 -32.73
CA VAL A 121 -0.66 23.58 -31.40
C VAL A 121 -1.96 23.74 -30.61
N SER A 122 -3.02 24.26 -31.23
CA SER A 122 -4.33 24.38 -30.59
C SER A 122 -4.89 23.01 -30.15
N GLY A 123 -4.72 21.98 -30.98
CA GLY A 123 -5.13 20.62 -30.67
C GLY A 123 -4.34 20.01 -29.53
N THR A 124 -3.00 20.12 -29.56
CA THR A 124 -2.12 19.62 -28.50
C THR A 124 -2.37 20.33 -27.17
N LEU A 125 -2.60 21.65 -27.17
CA LEU A 125 -2.95 22.39 -25.96
C LEU A 125 -4.31 21.95 -25.40
N GLY A 126 -5.30 21.75 -26.27
CA GLY A 126 -6.60 21.20 -25.87
C GLY A 126 -6.47 19.83 -25.23
N ALA A 127 -5.73 18.92 -25.88
CA ALA A 127 -5.43 17.60 -25.35
C ALA A 127 -4.71 17.67 -23.99
N ALA A 128 -3.67 18.49 -23.85
CA ALA A 128 -2.91 18.63 -22.62
C ALA A 128 -3.77 19.16 -21.45
N VAL A 129 -4.62 20.16 -21.70
CA VAL A 129 -5.59 20.64 -20.70
C VAL A 129 -6.60 19.55 -20.36
N GLY A 130 -7.08 18.80 -21.36
CA GLY A 130 -7.96 17.65 -21.16
C GLY A 130 -7.36 16.62 -20.21
N VAL A 131 -6.16 16.12 -20.51
CA VAL A 131 -5.44 15.16 -19.65
C VAL A 131 -5.23 15.75 -18.25
N GLY A 132 -4.73 16.98 -18.14
CA GLY A 132 -4.46 17.61 -16.84
C GLY A 132 -5.71 17.71 -15.96
N CYS A 133 -6.83 18.17 -16.51
CA CYS A 133 -8.10 18.22 -15.79
C CYS A 133 -8.61 16.82 -15.42
N GLY A 134 -8.47 15.84 -16.33
CA GLY A 134 -8.86 14.46 -16.09
C GLY A 134 -8.07 13.84 -14.94
N CYS A 135 -6.76 14.05 -14.92
CA CYS A 135 -5.89 13.60 -13.85
C CYS A 135 -6.28 14.20 -12.49
N VAL A 136 -6.61 15.49 -12.43
CA VAL A 136 -7.09 16.13 -11.19
C VAL A 136 -8.38 15.47 -10.68
N VAL A 137 -9.31 15.18 -11.58
CA VAL A 137 -10.55 14.48 -11.22
C VAL A 137 -10.26 13.03 -10.79
N GLY A 138 -9.36 12.31 -11.46
CA GLY A 138 -8.97 10.97 -11.04
C GLY A 138 -8.30 10.94 -9.66
N MET A 139 -7.45 11.94 -9.35
CA MET A 139 -6.84 12.08 -8.02
C MET A 139 -7.85 12.38 -6.93
N SER A 140 -9.03 12.94 -7.26
CA SER A 140 -10.08 13.18 -6.26
C SER A 140 -10.57 11.89 -5.59
N CYS A 141 -10.38 10.73 -6.23
CA CYS A 141 -10.69 9.43 -5.64
C CYS A 141 -9.82 9.10 -4.41
N LEU A 142 -8.64 9.71 -4.27
CA LEU A 142 -7.84 9.62 -3.04
C LEU A 142 -8.54 10.26 -1.85
N LEU A 143 -9.40 11.25 -2.05
CA LEU A 143 -10.17 11.87 -0.96
C LEU A 143 -11.22 10.93 -0.38
N PHE A 144 -11.67 9.95 -1.16
CA PHE A 144 -12.64 8.94 -0.72
C PHE A 144 -11.99 7.65 -0.23
N MET A 145 -10.68 7.51 -0.43
CA MET A 145 -9.92 6.34 -0.03
C MET A 145 -9.38 6.52 1.39
N ASP A 146 -9.66 5.57 2.27
CA ASP A 146 -9.11 5.55 3.62
C ASP A 146 -7.68 5.01 3.58
N LEU A 147 -6.75 5.90 3.23
CA LEU A 147 -5.33 5.61 3.10
C LEU A 147 -4.73 5.07 4.40
N GLU A 148 -5.24 5.52 5.55
CA GLU A 148 -4.73 5.09 6.85
C GLU A 148 -5.14 3.65 7.18
N LYS A 149 -6.38 3.25 6.87
CA LYS A 149 -6.81 1.85 6.98
C LYS A 149 -6.01 0.95 6.04
N ALA A 150 -5.77 1.37 4.80
CA ALA A 150 -4.97 0.62 3.84
C ALA A 150 -3.53 0.40 4.34
N GLU A 151 -2.87 1.45 4.83
CA GLU A 151 -1.51 1.37 5.37
C GLU A 151 -1.44 0.47 6.62
N ARG A 152 -2.42 0.59 7.54
CA ARG A 152 -2.52 -0.28 8.72
C ARG A 152 -2.70 -1.74 8.34
N LEU A 153 -3.53 -2.04 7.33
CA LEU A 153 -3.71 -3.40 6.82
C LEU A 153 -2.41 -3.94 6.22
N LYS A 154 -1.71 -3.13 5.42
CA LYS A 154 -0.41 -3.50 4.85
C LYS A 154 0.61 -3.84 5.93
N LYS A 155 0.79 -2.96 6.93
CA LYS A 155 1.70 -3.20 8.06
C LYS A 155 1.34 -4.48 8.81
N LYS A 156 0.05 -4.76 9.03
CA LYS A 156 -0.40 -6.02 9.66
C LYS A 156 -0.03 -7.26 8.84
N VAL A 157 -0.12 -7.20 7.51
CA VAL A 157 0.25 -8.32 6.64
C VAL A 157 1.77 -8.52 6.62
N GLU A 158 2.53 -7.44 6.48
CA GLU A 158 4.00 -7.48 6.50
C GLU A 158 4.51 -8.05 7.83
N LEU A 159 4.00 -7.53 8.95
CA LEU A 159 4.39 -7.96 10.28
C LEU A 159 4.02 -9.42 10.52
N ARG A 160 2.83 -9.87 10.09
CA ARG A 160 2.42 -11.28 10.16
C ARG A 160 3.37 -12.20 9.41
N THR A 161 3.80 -11.81 8.21
CA THR A 161 4.76 -12.61 7.42
C THR A 161 6.09 -12.73 8.15
N LEU A 162 6.61 -11.61 8.67
CA LEU A 162 7.83 -11.62 9.48
C LEU A 162 7.70 -12.53 10.70
N TYR A 163 6.58 -12.44 11.43
CA TYR A 163 6.28 -13.32 12.57
C TYR A 163 6.29 -14.79 12.18
N ALA A 164 5.60 -15.15 11.09
CA ALA A 164 5.53 -16.53 10.62
C ALA A 164 6.93 -17.07 10.29
N THR A 165 7.73 -16.31 9.55
CA THR A 165 9.11 -16.70 9.19
C THR A 165 10.00 -16.84 10.43
N LEU A 166 9.94 -15.90 11.38
CA LEU A 166 10.71 -15.98 12.62
C LEU A 166 10.31 -17.18 13.50
N MET A 167 9.02 -17.49 13.58
CA MET A 167 8.55 -18.64 14.35
C MET A 167 8.93 -19.97 13.70
N GLU A 168 8.94 -20.05 12.36
CA GLU A 168 9.22 -21.28 11.63
C GLU A 168 10.73 -21.56 11.48
N GLU A 169 11.55 -20.53 11.27
CA GLU A 169 12.98 -20.68 10.96
C GLU A 169 13.91 -20.12 12.05
N GLY A 170 13.40 -19.31 12.98
CA GLY A 170 14.21 -18.65 14.01
C GLY A 170 14.90 -19.64 14.94
N HIS A 171 14.19 -20.67 15.42
CA HIS A 171 14.75 -21.69 16.30
C HIS A 171 15.92 -22.45 15.63
N LYS A 172 15.82 -22.73 14.31
CA LYS A 172 16.90 -23.36 13.52
C LYS A 172 18.09 -22.44 13.33
N SER A 173 17.86 -21.15 13.09
CA SER A 173 18.92 -20.17 12.84
C SER A 173 19.73 -19.85 14.10
N ILE A 174 19.12 -19.95 15.27
CA ILE A 174 19.76 -19.64 16.57
C ILE A 174 20.27 -20.93 17.26
N GLY A 175 19.95 -22.12 16.73
CA GLY A 175 20.36 -23.40 17.30
C GLY A 175 19.67 -23.71 18.64
N ALA A 176 18.47 -23.17 18.87
CA ALA A 176 17.70 -23.35 20.09
C ALA A 176 16.52 -24.30 19.86
N GLU A 177 16.16 -25.13 20.84
CA GLU A 177 14.96 -25.99 20.76
C GLU A 177 13.66 -25.17 20.73
N HIS A 178 13.66 -23.99 21.38
CA HIS A 178 12.51 -23.11 21.46
C HIS A 178 12.92 -21.64 21.27
N CYS A 179 12.10 -20.91 20.51
CA CYS A 179 12.25 -19.47 20.29
C CYS A 179 10.90 -18.80 20.57
N ALA A 180 10.89 -17.78 21.42
CA ALA A 180 9.71 -16.96 21.72
C ALA A 180 10.03 -15.51 21.33
N LEU A 181 9.06 -14.82 20.72
CA LEU A 181 9.19 -13.43 20.30
C LEU A 181 8.21 -12.59 21.11
N PHE A 182 8.74 -11.66 21.90
CA PHE A 182 7.96 -10.75 22.73
C PHE A 182 7.84 -9.40 22.03
N LEU A 183 6.59 -8.96 21.83
CA LEU A 183 6.24 -7.64 21.30
C LEU A 183 6.04 -6.68 22.46
N LEU A 184 6.91 -5.66 22.57
CA LEU A 184 6.73 -4.53 23.48
C LEU A 184 6.32 -3.30 22.66
N ASP A 185 5.19 -2.69 23.00
CA ASP A 185 4.69 -1.45 22.39
C ASP A 185 5.13 -0.27 23.28
N GLU A 186 6.24 0.40 22.94
CA GLU A 186 6.85 1.61 23.53
C GLU A 186 6.98 1.75 25.09
N PRO A 187 7.84 2.64 25.62
CA PRO A 187 8.17 2.64 27.05
C PRO A 187 7.01 3.15 27.91
N TYR A 188 6.69 2.38 28.95
CA TYR A 188 5.72 2.71 29.99
C TYR A 188 5.96 4.12 30.58
N ASP A 189 5.06 5.07 30.29
CA ASP A 189 5.00 6.37 30.97
C ASP A 189 4.11 6.24 32.21
N PRO A 190 4.66 6.35 33.44
CA PRO A 190 3.90 6.19 34.69
C PRO A 190 2.80 7.26 34.89
N LYS A 191 2.68 8.25 34.00
CA LYS A 191 1.67 9.32 34.08
C LYS A 191 0.45 9.11 33.18
N VAL A 192 0.45 8.07 32.34
CA VAL A 192 -0.65 7.79 31.41
C VAL A 192 -1.39 6.54 31.87
N GLU A 193 -2.65 6.70 32.31
CA GLU A 193 -3.49 5.55 32.68
C GLU A 193 -3.63 4.57 31.50
N PRO A 194 -3.50 3.25 31.74
CA PRO A 194 -3.67 2.25 30.69
C PRO A 194 -5.14 2.23 30.25
N LYS A 195 -5.41 2.69 29.02
CA LYS A 195 -6.73 2.52 28.41
C LYS A 195 -7.00 1.02 28.23
N ARG A 196 -8.02 0.50 28.91
CA ARG A 196 -8.52 -0.86 28.69
C ARG A 196 -9.05 -1.00 27.27
N ALA A 197 -8.69 -2.11 26.62
CA ALA A 197 -9.23 -2.48 25.32
C ALA A 197 -10.75 -2.72 25.45
N GLY A 198 -11.56 -1.80 24.92
CA GLY A 198 -13.01 -1.97 24.85
C GLY A 198 -13.84 -0.68 24.78
N GLU A 199 -13.33 0.46 25.22
CA GLU A 199 -14.08 1.72 25.10
C GLU A 199 -13.76 2.43 23.80
N GLY A 200 -14.79 2.56 22.96
CA GLY A 200 -14.71 3.16 21.64
C GLY A 200 -14.15 4.57 21.67
N GLY A 201 -13.22 4.84 20.75
CA GLY A 201 -12.67 6.17 20.55
C GLY A 201 -11.40 6.11 19.74
N GLU A 202 -11.38 6.88 18.66
CA GLU A 202 -10.27 7.07 17.73
C GLU A 202 -8.94 7.38 18.42
N GLY A 203 -7.85 6.82 17.88
CA GLY A 203 -6.48 7.24 18.17
C GLY A 203 -5.70 6.31 19.11
N GLY A 204 -4.65 5.70 18.53
CA GLY A 204 -3.40 5.34 19.23
C GLY A 204 -3.48 4.32 20.36
N GLY A 205 -2.81 3.18 20.18
CA GLY A 205 -2.55 2.22 21.24
C GLY A 205 -2.97 0.84 20.81
N LEU A 206 -2.01 0.08 20.28
CA LEU A 206 -2.18 -1.33 19.98
C LEU A 206 -2.15 -2.05 21.34
N GLY A 207 -3.27 -1.97 22.07
CA GLY A 207 -3.44 -2.60 23.38
C GLY A 207 -2.93 -4.04 23.33
N ILE A 208 -2.05 -4.35 24.29
CA ILE A 208 -1.30 -5.59 24.49
C ILE A 208 -2.02 -6.77 23.83
N PHE A 209 -1.67 -7.03 22.57
CA PHE A 209 -2.02 -8.25 21.89
C PHE A 209 -1.04 -9.32 22.39
N LEU A 210 -1.28 -9.76 23.64
CA LEU A 210 -0.96 -11.12 24.09
C LEU A 210 -1.88 -12.12 23.36
N THR A 211 -2.15 -11.93 22.06
CA THR A 211 -2.52 -13.07 21.24
C THR A 211 -1.26 -13.87 21.05
N SER A 212 -1.14 -14.89 21.91
CA SER A 212 -0.73 -16.22 21.48
C SER A 212 -1.21 -16.48 20.05
N LEU A 213 -0.37 -16.15 19.08
CA LEU A 213 -0.33 -16.78 17.75
C LEU A 213 1.00 -17.53 17.64
N GLY A 214 1.40 -18.13 18.76
CA GLY A 214 2.70 -18.74 18.99
C GLY A 214 2.67 -19.72 20.15
N TRP A 215 1.58 -20.48 20.30
CA TRP A 215 1.64 -21.76 21.00
C TRP A 215 1.24 -22.85 20.02
N LYS A 216 2.23 -23.47 19.38
CA LYS A 216 2.08 -24.72 18.61
C LYS A 216 2.44 -25.94 19.47
N GLY A 217 2.53 -25.78 20.79
CA GLY A 217 2.53 -26.88 21.73
C GLY A 217 1.10 -27.37 21.99
N LYS A 218 0.95 -28.58 22.52
CA LYS A 218 -0.30 -28.97 23.16
C LYS A 218 -0.56 -27.97 24.29
N GLU A 219 -1.79 -27.47 24.45
CA GLU A 219 -2.14 -26.74 25.68
C GLU A 219 -1.76 -27.64 26.86
N PRO A 220 -0.98 -27.13 27.83
CA PRO A 220 -0.52 -27.94 28.94
C PRO A 220 -1.73 -28.52 29.65
N THR A 221 -1.73 -29.83 29.82
CA THR A 221 -2.83 -30.54 30.49
C THR A 221 -2.85 -30.10 31.94
N LYS A 222 -4.01 -30.07 32.61
CA LYS A 222 -4.11 -29.74 34.05
C LYS A 222 -3.11 -30.52 34.92
N GLN A 223 -2.82 -31.77 34.54
CA GLN A 223 -1.83 -32.62 35.22
C GLN A 223 -0.38 -32.13 35.04
N GLU A 224 -0.04 -31.55 33.89
CA GLU A 224 1.29 -30.99 33.63
C GLU A 224 1.45 -29.67 34.38
N LEU A 225 0.42 -28.82 34.39
CA LEU A 225 0.36 -27.61 35.21
C LEU A 225 0.49 -27.91 36.70
N ASP A 226 -0.28 -28.86 37.24
CA ASP A 226 -0.19 -29.27 38.65
C ASP A 226 1.19 -29.82 39.02
N ARG A 227 1.84 -30.52 38.09
CA ARG A 227 3.19 -31.03 38.29
C ARG A 227 4.20 -29.90 38.36
N THR A 228 4.18 -28.98 37.39
CA THR A 228 5.08 -27.83 37.36
C THR A 228 4.84 -26.92 38.57
N PHE A 229 3.59 -26.74 38.98
CA PHE A 229 3.24 -25.98 40.18
C PHE A 229 3.87 -26.60 41.43
N LYS A 230 3.78 -27.93 41.60
CA LYS A 230 4.42 -28.66 42.71
C LYS A 230 5.95 -28.67 42.66
N GLU A 231 6.54 -28.54 41.48
CA GLU A 231 8.00 -28.45 41.33
C GLU A 231 8.52 -27.04 41.72
N ILE A 232 7.68 -26.01 41.60
CA ILE A 232 8.00 -24.62 41.95
C ILE A 232 7.64 -24.29 43.40
N ASP A 233 6.53 -24.83 43.90
CA ASP A 233 6.07 -24.72 45.29
C ASP A 233 6.91 -25.63 46.20
N VAL A 234 8.08 -25.14 46.59
CA VAL A 234 9.08 -25.88 47.38
C VAL A 234 8.63 -25.99 48.83
N ASP A 235 7.91 -24.98 49.34
CA ASP A 235 7.44 -24.94 50.71
C ASP A 235 6.08 -25.65 50.96
N GLN A 236 5.46 -26.18 49.89
CA GLN A 236 4.16 -26.85 49.89
C GLN A 236 3.03 -25.97 50.43
N SER A 237 3.15 -24.64 50.30
CA SER A 237 2.14 -23.69 50.76
C SER A 237 0.91 -23.65 49.84
N SER A 238 0.90 -24.41 48.75
CA SER A 238 -0.12 -24.38 47.68
C SER A 238 -0.22 -23.02 46.98
N ASN A 239 0.76 -22.15 47.18
CA ASN A 239 0.93 -20.86 46.54
C ASN A 239 2.38 -20.73 46.09
N VAL A 240 2.61 -20.05 44.97
CA VAL A 240 3.97 -19.79 44.50
C VAL A 240 4.35 -18.37 44.92
N SER A 241 5.33 -18.24 45.81
CA SER A 241 5.86 -16.94 46.22
C SER A 241 6.74 -16.30 45.13
N SER A 242 6.95 -14.97 45.21
CA SER A 242 7.85 -14.26 44.30
C SER A 242 9.28 -14.80 44.33
N VAL A 243 9.73 -15.29 45.49
CA VAL A 243 11.07 -15.85 45.68
C VAL A 243 11.19 -17.24 45.06
N GLU A 244 10.18 -18.09 45.20
CA GLU A 244 10.16 -19.43 44.59
C GLU A 244 10.06 -19.36 43.07
N LEU A 245 9.18 -18.49 42.57
CA LEU A 245 9.07 -18.24 41.13
C LEU A 245 10.37 -17.68 40.57
N TYR A 246 11.00 -16.75 41.28
CA TYR A 246 12.29 -16.19 40.89
C TYR A 246 13.37 -17.27 40.82
N GLN A 247 13.48 -18.14 41.83
CA GLN A 247 14.45 -19.23 41.84
C GLN A 247 14.20 -20.25 40.72
N ALA A 248 12.94 -20.60 40.48
CA ALA A 248 12.56 -21.50 39.39
C ALA A 248 12.85 -20.92 38.01
N LEU A 249 12.64 -19.62 37.80
CA LEU A 249 12.99 -18.94 36.55
C LEU A 249 14.51 -18.91 36.34
N ARG A 250 15.27 -18.66 37.42
CA ARG A 250 16.75 -18.63 37.35
C ARG A 250 17.36 -19.99 37.01
N THR A 251 16.80 -21.09 37.51
CA THR A 251 17.27 -22.46 37.17
C THR A 251 16.97 -22.83 35.72
N GLN A 252 15.94 -22.22 35.11
CA GLN A 252 15.60 -22.34 33.69
C GLN A 252 16.36 -21.36 32.79
N GLY A 253 17.33 -20.60 33.34
CA GLY A 253 18.19 -19.68 32.59
C GLY A 253 17.59 -18.29 32.33
N TRP A 254 16.46 -17.94 32.94
CA TRP A 254 15.90 -16.60 32.85
C TRP A 254 16.66 -15.60 33.73
N THR A 255 16.98 -14.43 33.19
CA THR A 255 17.77 -13.38 33.87
C THR A 255 16.92 -12.26 34.47
N ALA A 256 15.65 -12.53 34.83
CA ALA A 256 14.77 -11.52 35.43
C ALA A 256 15.31 -10.99 36.77
N GLU A 257 15.00 -9.73 37.10
CA GLU A 257 15.21 -9.18 38.44
C GLU A 257 14.03 -9.52 39.35
N LEU A 258 14.23 -9.51 40.68
CA LEU A 258 13.17 -9.88 41.64
C LEU A 258 11.93 -8.98 41.50
N GLY A 259 12.13 -7.70 41.18
CA GLY A 259 11.03 -6.75 40.95
C GLY A 259 10.16 -7.09 39.74
N ASP A 260 10.73 -7.67 38.68
CA ASP A 260 9.96 -8.12 37.51
C ASP A 260 9.05 -9.29 37.86
N VAL A 261 9.54 -10.20 38.71
CA VAL A 261 8.79 -11.36 39.18
C VAL A 261 7.65 -10.95 40.11
N GLU A 262 7.89 -9.98 40.99
CA GLU A 262 6.84 -9.39 41.83
C GLU A 262 5.76 -8.71 40.98
N ALA A 263 6.14 -7.96 39.95
CA ALA A 263 5.21 -7.34 39.02
C ALA A 263 4.37 -8.37 38.24
N MET A 264 4.97 -9.50 37.81
CA MET A 264 4.25 -10.59 37.16
C MET A 264 3.19 -11.21 38.06
N ILE A 265 3.53 -11.48 39.33
CA ILE A 265 2.57 -12.03 40.30
C ILE A 265 1.43 -11.04 40.54
N GLN A 266 1.74 -9.75 40.71
CA GLN A 266 0.73 -8.72 40.92
C GLN A 266 -0.25 -8.62 39.74
N ALA A 267 0.24 -8.67 38.50
CA ALA A 267 -0.60 -8.63 37.29
C ALA A 267 -1.59 -9.81 37.21
N VAL A 268 -1.18 -11.00 37.66
CA VAL A 268 -2.05 -12.18 37.73
C VAL A 268 -3.10 -12.02 38.83
N CYS A 269 -2.71 -11.53 40.02
CA CYS A 269 -3.62 -11.27 41.13
C CYS A 269 -4.70 -10.22 40.78
N ASP A 270 -4.32 -9.15 40.08
CA ASP A 270 -5.24 -8.08 39.67
C ASP A 270 -6.24 -8.56 38.58
N SER A 271 -5.80 -9.49 37.73
CA SER A 271 -6.64 -10.13 36.72
C SER A 271 -7.69 -11.05 37.34
N ASN A 272 -7.33 -11.77 38.40
CA ASN A 272 -8.25 -12.65 39.12
C ASN A 272 -9.30 -11.84 39.91
N SER A 273 -8.87 -10.71 40.47
CA SER A 273 -9.75 -9.78 41.20
C SER A 273 -10.82 -9.16 40.29
N ASN A 274 -10.45 -8.77 39.05
CA ASN A 274 -11.42 -8.25 38.07
C ASN A 274 -12.40 -9.31 37.55
N SER A 275 -11.95 -10.56 37.44
CA SER A 275 -12.77 -11.67 36.97
C SER A 275 -13.90 -12.00 37.95
N ASN A 276 -13.66 -11.83 39.26
CA ASN A 276 -14.67 -12.03 40.30
C ASN A 276 -15.67 -10.87 40.47
N SER A 277 -15.31 -9.65 40.06
CA SER A 277 -16.25 -8.51 40.05
C SER A 277 -17.25 -8.57 38.88
N ASN A 278 -16.90 -9.21 37.77
CA ASN A 278 -17.79 -9.36 36.60
C ASN A 278 -18.68 -10.61 36.63
N SER A 279 -18.49 -11.53 37.58
CA SER A 279 -19.33 -12.73 37.74
C SER A 279 -20.44 -12.55 38.80
N ASN A 280 -20.48 -11.41 39.48
CA ASN A 280 -21.50 -11.02 40.46
C ASN A 280 -22.38 -9.83 40.01
N SER A 281 -22.41 -9.51 38.71
CA SER A 281 -23.34 -8.52 38.11
C SER A 281 -24.27 -9.18 37.11
#